data_AF-A0A6N7PQ46-F1
#
_entry.id   AF-A0A6N7PQ46-F1
#
_cell.length_a   1.000
_cell.length_b   1.000
_cell.length_c   1.000
_cell.angle_alpha   90.00
_cell.angle_beta   90.00
_cell.angle_gamma   90.00
#
_symmetry.space_group_name_H-M   'P 1'
#
loop_
_entity.id
_entity.type
_entity.pdbx_description
1 polymer ?
#
loop_
_entity_poly.entity_id
_entity_poly.type
_entity_poly.pdbx_seq_one_letter_code
_entity_poly.pdbx_strand_id
1 'polypeptide(L)'
;MSRSIVSIPPGLRLLALPTLRDASLVAALVASVSLLAGLVRLMPLLLAPSVPARLGLPFARAALAVSLEVAFVVAPALGAALAAARLVDRGEARAVFALGASPRSLVASALPVWLLAFALSGLASLAWGLEAEAPGRLAARLLVDGRAACVDFAARDPRSPHAATVPLADATWICLPGEPPRLVMSPSLLGGSALAARSIELSADTTSLVADDLVLALPSNETTGPMTVRVGRASVRGLLPLGRPSNLRAPVRACLLGSTALSSALFASLSVLAFGLGGRALALFVGLSGPALALLVFSALEREKSPLSAYLIVPALGSLGPLLAARFAWHLPSRRSLRA
;
A
#
# COMPACT_ATOMS: atom_id res chain seq x y z
N MET A 1 -33.06 8.79 -35.73
CA MET A 1 -32.25 8.57 -34.51
C MET A 1 -31.41 9.81 -34.24
N SER A 2 -31.95 10.75 -33.46
CA SER A 2 -31.24 11.96 -33.04
C SER A 2 -30.25 11.58 -31.94
N ARG A 3 -28.95 11.59 -32.23
CA ARG A 3 -27.93 11.51 -31.18
C ARG A 3 -28.03 12.81 -30.39
N SER A 4 -28.58 12.74 -29.17
CA SER A 4 -28.50 13.86 -28.24
C SER A 4 -27.03 14.15 -27.96
N ILE A 5 -26.49 15.17 -28.62
CA ILE A 5 -25.15 15.68 -28.36
C ILE A 5 -25.25 16.35 -27.00
N VAL A 6 -24.96 15.60 -25.93
CA VAL A 6 -24.75 16.19 -24.60
C VAL A 6 -23.63 17.21 -24.78
N SER A 7 -23.94 18.51 -24.63
CA SER A 7 -22.95 19.57 -24.75
C SER A 7 -22.00 19.48 -23.57
N ILE A 8 -20.93 18.71 -23.74
CA ILE A 8 -19.87 18.63 -22.75
C ILE A 8 -19.25 20.04 -22.67
N PRO A 9 -19.22 20.68 -21.48
CA PRO A 9 -18.65 22.01 -21.35
C PRO A 9 -17.19 21.99 -21.83
N PRO A 10 -16.74 23.03 -22.56
CA PRO A 10 -15.47 23.02 -23.28
C PRO A 10 -14.25 22.75 -22.36
N GLY A 11 -14.29 23.21 -21.12
CA GLY A 11 -13.22 22.95 -20.13
C GLY A 11 -13.02 21.46 -19.81
N LEU A 12 -14.11 20.68 -19.81
CA LEU A 12 -14.10 19.24 -19.51
C LEU A 12 -13.39 18.46 -20.63
N ARG A 13 -13.44 18.95 -21.88
CA ARG A 13 -12.72 18.33 -23.01
C ARG A 13 -11.23 18.66 -23.03
N LEU A 14 -10.86 19.91 -22.68
CA LEU A 14 -9.49 20.39 -22.82
C LEU A 14 -8.53 19.82 -21.78
N LEU A 15 -8.95 19.74 -20.51
CA LEU A 15 -8.08 19.26 -19.44
C LEU A 15 -8.48 17.86 -18.95
N ALA A 16 -9.77 17.63 -18.73
CA ALA A 16 -10.23 16.44 -17.99
C ALA A 16 -9.97 15.12 -18.73
N LEU A 17 -10.28 15.04 -20.03
CA LEU A 17 -10.04 13.82 -20.83
C LEU A 17 -8.54 13.49 -20.99
N PRO A 18 -7.66 14.44 -21.36
CA PRO A 18 -6.22 14.19 -21.39
C PRO A 18 -5.66 13.81 -20.02
N THR A 19 -6.13 14.42 -18.94
CA THR A 19 -5.74 14.05 -17.56
C THR A 19 -6.15 12.62 -17.24
N LEU A 20 -7.38 12.21 -17.54
CA LEU A 20 -7.86 10.85 -17.28
C LEU A 20 -7.01 9.81 -18.02
N ARG A 21 -6.70 10.08 -19.30
CA ARG A 21 -5.85 9.20 -20.12
C ARG A 21 -4.44 9.09 -19.58
N ASP A 22 -3.81 10.22 -19.24
CA ASP A 22 -2.43 10.19 -18.73
C ASP A 22 -2.38 9.56 -17.34
N ALA A 23 -3.34 9.88 -16.47
CA ALA A 23 -3.44 9.30 -15.14
C ALA A 23 -3.67 7.78 -15.19
N SER A 24 -4.49 7.27 -16.12
CA SER A 24 -4.69 5.82 -16.24
C SER A 24 -3.43 5.09 -16.72
N LEU A 25 -2.71 5.66 -17.69
CA LEU A 25 -1.42 5.11 -18.15
C LEU A 25 -0.36 5.13 -17.05
N VAL A 26 -0.25 6.24 -16.31
CA VAL A 26 0.67 6.36 -15.18
C VAL A 26 0.28 5.39 -14.06
N ALA A 27 -1.02 5.27 -13.73
CA ALA A 27 -1.49 4.32 -12.72
C ALA A 27 -1.14 2.89 -13.10
N ALA A 28 -1.36 2.49 -14.36
CA ALA A 28 -0.99 1.16 -14.85
C ALA A 28 0.53 0.91 -14.73
N LEU A 29 1.36 1.89 -15.09
CA LEU A 29 2.82 1.79 -14.98
C LEU A 29 3.27 1.67 -13.52
N VAL A 30 2.80 2.56 -12.64
CA VAL A 30 3.15 2.58 -11.21
C VAL A 30 2.67 1.30 -10.53
N ALA A 31 1.46 0.84 -10.82
CA ALA A 31 0.93 -0.41 -10.28
C ALA A 31 1.77 -1.60 -10.75
N SER A 32 2.14 -1.66 -12.03
CA SER A 32 2.97 -2.75 -12.58
C SER A 32 4.35 -2.80 -11.91
N VAL A 33 5.03 -1.66 -11.78
CA VAL A 33 6.34 -1.59 -11.12
C VAL A 33 6.26 -1.95 -9.64
N SER A 34 5.22 -1.47 -8.94
CA SER A 34 5.00 -1.75 -7.52
C SER A 34 4.69 -3.24 -7.28
N LEU A 35 3.86 -3.84 -8.15
CA LEU A 35 3.55 -5.26 -8.13
C LEU A 35 4.79 -6.12 -8.38
N LEU A 36 5.61 -5.75 -9.37
CA LEU A 36 6.86 -6.46 -9.65
C LEU A 36 7.81 -6.38 -8.44
N ALA A 37 7.96 -5.21 -7.83
CA ALA A 37 8.75 -5.05 -6.61
C ALA A 37 8.21 -5.89 -5.44
N GLY A 38 6.88 -5.95 -5.29
CA GLY A 38 6.22 -6.82 -4.32
C GLY A 38 6.48 -8.30 -4.60
N LEU A 39 6.38 -8.73 -5.85
CA LEU A 39 6.62 -10.11 -6.27
C LEU A 39 8.07 -10.52 -6.02
N VAL A 40 9.05 -9.66 -6.33
CA VAL A 40 10.47 -9.91 -6.05
C VAL A 40 10.70 -10.13 -4.55
N ARG A 41 10.01 -9.38 -3.68
CA ARG A 41 10.08 -9.57 -2.22
C ARG A 41 9.39 -10.86 -1.74
N LEU A 42 8.35 -11.30 -2.44
CA LEU A 42 7.63 -12.55 -2.13
C LEU A 42 8.29 -13.78 -2.75
N MET A 43 9.19 -13.61 -3.72
CA MET A 43 9.82 -14.73 -4.43
C MET A 43 10.53 -15.74 -3.50
N PRO A 44 11.32 -15.32 -2.48
CA PRO A 44 11.93 -16.29 -1.56
C PRO A 44 10.90 -17.15 -0.83
N LEU A 45 9.73 -16.58 -0.53
CA LEU A 45 8.64 -17.28 0.13
C LEU A 45 7.96 -18.29 -0.81
N LEU A 46 7.75 -17.91 -2.07
CA LEU A 46 7.09 -18.76 -3.06
C LEU A 46 7.97 -19.91 -3.57
N LEU A 47 9.29 -19.74 -3.49
CA LEU A 47 10.27 -20.76 -3.89
C LEU A 47 10.63 -21.73 -2.74
N ALA A 48 10.20 -21.44 -1.51
CA ALA A 48 10.48 -22.30 -0.37
C ALA A 48 9.64 -23.60 -0.46
N PRO A 49 10.25 -24.79 -0.51
CA PRO A 49 9.53 -26.05 -0.73
C PRO A 49 8.60 -26.41 0.44
N SER A 50 8.88 -25.89 1.64
CA SER A 50 8.08 -26.09 2.85
C SER A 50 6.88 -25.15 2.97
N VAL A 51 6.72 -24.19 2.04
CA VAL A 51 5.64 -23.20 2.08
C VAL A 51 4.57 -23.57 1.05
N PRO A 52 3.36 -23.94 1.49
CA PRO A 52 2.26 -24.23 0.57
C PRO A 52 1.92 -23.03 -0.32
N ALA A 53 1.82 -23.24 -1.64
CA ALA A 53 1.52 -22.17 -2.60
C ALA A 53 0.23 -21.37 -2.29
N ARG A 54 -0.77 -22.02 -1.66
CA ARG A 54 -2.01 -21.36 -1.20
C ARG A 54 -1.77 -20.22 -0.21
N LEU A 55 -0.68 -20.28 0.57
CA LEU A 55 -0.32 -19.23 1.52
C LEU A 55 0.16 -17.97 0.80
N GLY A 56 0.50 -18.05 -0.50
CA GLY A 56 0.92 -16.89 -1.29
C GLY A 56 -0.23 -15.93 -1.65
N LEU A 57 -1.48 -16.42 -1.74
CA LEU A 57 -2.62 -15.61 -2.19
C LEU A 57 -2.93 -14.41 -1.28
N PRO A 58 -2.95 -14.53 0.06
CA PRO A 58 -3.09 -13.38 0.94
C PRO A 58 -1.99 -12.32 0.74
N PHE A 59 -0.74 -12.74 0.54
CA PHE A 59 0.36 -11.80 0.26
C PHE A 59 0.20 -11.12 -1.09
N ALA A 60 -0.22 -11.85 -2.13
CA ALA A 60 -0.48 -11.27 -3.45
C ALA A 60 -1.62 -10.23 -3.39
N ARG A 61 -2.68 -10.50 -2.61
CA ARG A 61 -3.77 -9.53 -2.38
C ARG A 61 -3.27 -8.28 -1.66
N ALA A 62 -2.47 -8.44 -0.60
CA ALA A 62 -1.85 -7.33 0.11
C ALA A 62 -0.95 -6.48 -0.80
N ALA A 63 -0.07 -7.14 -1.58
CA ALA A 63 0.81 -6.48 -2.52
C ALA A 63 0.03 -5.72 -3.61
N LEU A 64 -1.06 -6.30 -4.13
CA LEU A 64 -1.94 -5.64 -5.09
C LEU A 64 -2.64 -4.42 -4.47
N ALA A 65 -3.20 -4.56 -3.27
CA ALA A 65 -3.89 -3.46 -2.58
C ALA A 65 -2.95 -2.27 -2.34
N VAL A 66 -1.74 -2.52 -1.84
CA VAL A 66 -0.71 -1.47 -1.64
C VAL A 66 -0.28 -0.86 -2.99
N SER A 67 -0.10 -1.68 -4.02
CA SER A 67 0.28 -1.19 -5.36
C SER A 67 -0.78 -0.27 -5.96
N LEU A 68 -2.06 -0.61 -5.80
CA LEU A 68 -3.18 0.23 -6.25
C LEU A 68 -3.29 1.51 -5.43
N GLU A 69 -3.10 1.46 -4.12
CA GLU A 69 -3.09 2.64 -3.26
C GLU A 69 -2.00 3.64 -3.71
N VAL A 70 -0.76 3.17 -3.88
CA VAL A 70 0.35 4.01 -4.35
C VAL A 70 0.06 4.55 -5.75
N ALA A 71 -0.40 3.70 -6.67
CA ALA A 71 -0.73 4.11 -8.03
C ALA A 71 -1.80 5.20 -8.08
N PHE A 72 -2.90 5.05 -7.34
CA PHE A 72 -3.99 6.02 -7.34
C PHE A 72 -3.69 7.28 -6.53
N VAL A 73 -2.74 7.26 -5.60
CA VAL A 73 -2.25 8.48 -4.95
C VAL A 73 -1.34 9.30 -5.88
N VAL A 74 -0.45 8.62 -6.61
CA VAL A 74 0.60 9.29 -7.41
C VAL A 74 0.11 9.69 -8.81
N ALA A 75 -0.65 8.82 -9.47
CA ALA A 75 -0.99 8.98 -10.89
C ALA A 75 -1.84 10.22 -11.21
N PRO A 76 -2.84 10.63 -10.39
CA PRO A 76 -3.64 11.82 -10.68
C PRO A 76 -2.78 13.08 -10.80
N ALA A 77 -1.78 13.26 -9.92
CA ALA A 77 -0.92 14.44 -9.96
C ALA A 77 0.01 14.47 -11.18
N LEU A 78 0.60 13.33 -11.53
CA LEU A 78 1.40 13.19 -12.74
C LEU A 78 0.58 13.40 -14.03
N GLY A 79 -0.60 12.77 -14.12
CA GLY A 79 -1.49 12.92 -15.27
C GLY A 79 -2.02 14.35 -15.43
N ALA A 80 -2.34 15.01 -14.32
CA ALA A 80 -2.78 16.41 -14.29
C ALA A 80 -1.67 17.36 -14.77
N ALA A 81 -0.44 17.16 -14.28
CA ALA A 81 0.71 17.96 -14.68
C ALA A 81 1.07 17.76 -16.16
N LEU A 82 1.08 16.52 -16.65
CA LEU A 82 1.36 16.19 -18.06
C LEU A 82 0.30 16.77 -19.01
N ALA A 83 -0.98 16.66 -18.65
CA ALA A 83 -2.06 17.26 -19.42
C ALA A 83 -1.94 18.80 -19.47
N ALA A 84 -1.69 19.44 -18.33
CA ALA A 84 -1.47 20.89 -18.25
C ALA A 84 -0.26 21.33 -19.07
N ALA A 85 0.86 20.62 -19.00
CA ALA A 85 2.08 20.96 -19.75
C ALA A 85 1.86 20.82 -21.26
N ARG A 86 1.07 19.85 -21.72
CA ARG A 86 0.68 19.73 -23.13
C ARG A 86 -0.13 20.93 -23.61
N LEU A 87 -1.04 21.47 -22.79
CA LEU A 87 -1.79 22.69 -23.13
C LEU A 87 -0.87 23.91 -23.22
N VAL A 88 0.14 23.99 -22.35
CA VAL A 88 1.15 25.06 -22.38
C VAL A 88 2.03 24.93 -23.63
N ASP A 89 2.56 23.74 -23.91
CA ASP A 89 3.46 23.48 -25.05
C ASP A 89 2.79 23.77 -26.41
N ARG A 90 1.49 23.50 -26.52
CA ARG A 90 0.72 23.80 -27.74
C ARG A 90 0.26 25.25 -27.85
N GLY A 91 0.46 26.06 -26.82
CA GLY A 91 -0.06 27.42 -26.75
C GLY A 91 -1.59 27.51 -26.54
N GLU A 92 -2.29 26.39 -26.43
CA GLU A 92 -3.74 26.32 -26.17
C GLU A 92 -4.08 27.03 -24.84
N ALA A 93 -3.24 26.88 -23.81
CA ALA A 93 -3.42 27.56 -22.54
C ALA A 93 -3.42 29.09 -22.69
N ARG A 94 -2.53 29.65 -23.52
CA ARG A 94 -2.47 31.10 -23.79
C ARG A 94 -3.70 31.59 -24.54
N ALA A 95 -4.18 30.82 -25.52
CA ALA A 95 -5.39 31.16 -26.26
C ALA A 95 -6.62 31.18 -25.33
N VAL A 96 -6.76 30.17 -24.46
CA VAL A 96 -7.85 30.11 -23.47
C VAL A 96 -7.77 31.26 -22.46
N PHE A 97 -6.57 31.65 -22.02
CA PHE A 97 -6.39 32.79 -21.11
C PHE A 97 -6.63 34.14 -21.79
N ALA A 98 -6.28 34.28 -23.08
CA ALA A 98 -6.59 35.47 -23.87
C ALA A 98 -8.11 35.68 -24.05
N LEU A 99 -8.90 34.60 -24.03
CA LEU A 99 -10.37 34.63 -24.00
C LEU A 99 -10.95 34.97 -22.62
N GLY A 100 -10.11 35.29 -21.63
CA GLY A 100 -10.52 35.71 -20.28
C GLY A 100 -10.69 34.58 -19.27
N ALA A 101 -10.44 33.32 -19.64
CA ALA A 101 -10.48 32.22 -18.67
C ALA A 101 -9.25 32.27 -17.74
N SER A 102 -9.45 32.03 -16.45
CA SER A 102 -8.34 31.93 -15.50
C SER A 102 -7.83 30.48 -15.37
N PRO A 103 -6.56 30.25 -14.97
CA PRO A 103 -6.05 28.90 -14.67
C PRO A 103 -6.92 28.15 -13.66
N ARG A 104 -7.45 28.86 -12.66
CA ARG A 104 -8.35 28.31 -11.64
C ARG A 104 -9.66 27.80 -12.25
N SER A 105 -10.27 28.58 -13.16
CA SER A 105 -11.49 28.17 -13.85
C SER A 105 -11.26 26.92 -14.71
N LEU A 106 -10.10 26.83 -15.37
CA LEU A 106 -9.76 25.67 -16.19
C LEU A 106 -9.56 24.40 -15.34
N VAL A 107 -8.82 24.50 -14.22
CA VAL A 107 -8.65 23.37 -13.29
C VAL A 107 -9.98 22.99 -12.63
N ALA A 108 -10.79 23.97 -12.21
CA ALA A 108 -12.11 23.72 -11.61
C ALA A 108 -13.07 23.01 -12.59
N SER A 109 -12.95 23.26 -13.89
CA SER A 109 -13.76 22.57 -14.90
C SER A 109 -13.51 21.05 -14.99
N ALA A 110 -12.39 20.57 -14.44
CA ALA A 110 -12.06 19.15 -14.34
C ALA A 110 -12.49 18.51 -12.99
N LEU A 111 -13.36 19.17 -12.20
CA LEU A 111 -13.87 18.68 -10.92
C LEU A 111 -14.30 17.20 -10.92
N PRO A 112 -15.05 16.69 -11.92
CA PRO A 112 -15.43 15.28 -11.92
C PRO A 112 -14.24 14.31 -11.91
N VAL A 113 -13.14 14.66 -12.59
CA VAL A 113 -11.92 13.83 -12.62
C VAL A 113 -11.20 13.89 -11.28
N TRP A 114 -11.22 15.06 -10.62
CA TRP A 114 -10.65 15.24 -9.29
C TRP A 114 -11.42 14.43 -8.23
N LEU A 115 -12.74 14.44 -8.28
CA LEU A 115 -13.59 13.61 -7.43
C LEU A 115 -13.39 12.11 -7.68
N LEU A 116 -13.22 11.72 -8.95
CA LEU A 116 -12.89 10.33 -9.30
C LEU A 116 -11.53 9.92 -8.72
N ALA A 117 -10.51 10.77 -8.80
CA ALA A 117 -9.20 10.52 -8.20
C ALA A 117 -9.29 10.37 -6.67
N PHE A 118 -10.04 11.25 -6.00
CA PHE A 118 -10.34 11.15 -4.58
C PHE A 118 -10.98 9.79 -4.25
N ALA A 119 -12.02 9.40 -4.99
CA ALA A 119 -12.77 8.18 -4.74
C ALA A 119 -11.91 6.93 -4.97
N LEU A 120 -11.19 6.83 -6.08
CA LEU A 120 -10.34 5.67 -6.38
C LEU A 120 -9.19 5.51 -5.38
N SER A 121 -8.52 6.62 -5.02
CA SER A 121 -7.46 6.61 -4.00
C SER A 121 -8.02 6.25 -2.61
N GLY A 122 -9.15 6.84 -2.24
CA GLY A 122 -9.83 6.53 -0.98
C GLY A 122 -10.28 5.07 -0.89
N LEU A 123 -10.88 4.51 -1.95
CA LEU A 123 -11.30 3.11 -1.99
C LEU A 123 -10.12 2.14 -1.92
N ALA A 124 -9.02 2.41 -2.64
CA ALA A 124 -7.82 1.60 -2.57
C ALA A 124 -7.20 1.63 -1.16
N SER A 125 -7.15 2.82 -0.55
CA SER A 125 -6.65 2.98 0.82
C SER A 125 -7.58 2.36 1.86
N LEU A 126 -8.91 2.39 1.66
CA LEU A 126 -9.87 1.71 2.52
C LEU A 126 -9.69 0.19 2.46
N ALA A 127 -9.58 -0.37 1.25
CA ALA A 127 -9.39 -1.80 1.04
C ALA A 127 -8.13 -2.30 1.74
N TRP A 128 -7.02 -1.56 1.63
CA TRP A 128 -5.80 -1.89 2.34
C TRP A 128 -5.85 -1.57 3.85
N GLY A 129 -6.52 -0.49 4.23
CA GLY A 129 -6.68 -0.06 5.62
C GLY A 129 -7.43 -1.09 6.47
N LEU A 130 -8.45 -1.73 5.91
CA LEU A 130 -9.21 -2.79 6.61
C LEU A 130 -8.34 -4.03 6.92
N GLU A 131 -7.40 -4.36 6.04
CA GLU A 131 -6.43 -5.43 6.27
C GLU A 131 -5.35 -4.98 7.28
N ALA A 132 -4.86 -3.74 7.14
CA ALA A 132 -3.81 -3.18 7.99
C ALA A 132 -4.26 -2.88 9.44
N GLU A 133 -5.56 -2.68 9.70
CA GLU A 133 -6.10 -2.42 11.03
C GLU A 133 -6.04 -3.64 11.95
N ALA A 134 -6.04 -4.86 11.39
CA ALA A 134 -6.08 -6.10 12.16
C ALA A 134 -5.15 -7.17 11.56
N PRO A 135 -3.82 -7.00 11.65
CA PRO A 135 -2.85 -7.94 11.09
C PRO A 135 -3.00 -9.36 11.67
N GLY A 136 -3.55 -9.50 12.87
CA GLY A 136 -3.81 -10.81 13.48
C GLY A 136 -4.83 -11.65 12.74
N ARG A 137 -5.76 -11.05 11.99
CA ARG A 137 -6.70 -11.80 11.14
C ARG A 137 -5.98 -12.50 10.00
N LEU A 138 -4.99 -11.84 9.39
CA LEU A 138 -4.15 -12.42 8.36
C LEU A 138 -3.32 -13.57 8.93
N ALA A 139 -2.65 -13.36 10.07
CA ALA A 139 -1.85 -14.39 10.72
C ALA A 139 -2.70 -15.61 11.13
N ALA A 140 -3.86 -15.39 11.74
CA ALA A 140 -4.80 -16.46 12.09
C ALA A 140 -5.26 -17.26 10.84
N ARG A 141 -5.56 -16.56 9.74
CA ARG A 141 -5.93 -17.22 8.48
C ARG A 141 -4.77 -18.04 7.91
N LEU A 142 -3.55 -17.52 7.93
CA LEU A 142 -2.36 -18.24 7.48
C LEU A 142 -2.09 -19.49 8.34
N LEU A 143 -2.33 -19.43 9.64
CA LEU A 143 -2.23 -20.60 10.53
C LEU A 143 -3.27 -21.66 10.18
N VAL A 144 -4.53 -21.27 9.93
CA VAL A 144 -5.60 -22.20 9.52
C VAL A 144 -5.29 -22.82 8.15
N ASP A 145 -4.93 -21.99 7.17
CA ASP A 145 -4.60 -22.45 5.81
C ASP A 145 -3.34 -23.34 5.82
N GLY A 146 -2.36 -23.04 6.67
CA GLY A 146 -1.16 -23.84 6.87
C GLY A 146 -1.45 -25.20 7.51
N ARG A 147 -2.32 -25.24 8.52
CA ARG A 147 -2.77 -26.49 9.15
C ARG A 147 -3.43 -27.40 8.14
N ALA A 148 -4.39 -26.86 7.38
CA ALA A 148 -5.07 -27.61 6.34
C ALA A 148 -4.06 -28.12 5.29
N ALA A 149 -2.97 -27.41 5.04
CA ALA A 149 -1.98 -27.82 4.03
C ALA A 149 -1.22 -29.04 4.49
N CYS A 150 -0.76 -28.99 5.73
CA CYS A 150 -0.09 -30.08 6.39
C CYS A 150 -0.98 -31.34 6.41
N VAL A 151 -2.26 -31.20 6.75
CA VAL A 151 -3.23 -32.30 6.75
C VAL A 151 -3.44 -32.88 5.34
N ASP A 152 -3.60 -32.02 4.33
CA ASP A 152 -3.79 -32.46 2.94
C ASP A 152 -2.54 -33.17 2.36
N PHE A 153 -1.33 -32.80 2.81
CA PHE A 153 -0.11 -33.51 2.45
C PHE A 153 -0.02 -34.87 3.16
N ALA A 154 -0.28 -34.90 4.46
CA ALA A 154 -0.31 -36.15 5.24
C ALA A 154 -1.38 -37.14 4.74
N ALA A 155 -2.51 -36.66 4.25
CA ALA A 155 -3.54 -37.51 3.64
C ALA A 155 -3.07 -38.14 2.31
N ARG A 156 -2.20 -37.45 1.55
CA ARG A 156 -1.68 -37.94 0.26
C ARG A 156 -0.55 -38.94 0.43
N ASP A 157 0.28 -38.78 1.45
CA ASP A 157 1.31 -39.75 1.82
C ASP A 157 1.28 -40.04 3.34
N PRO A 158 0.46 -41.00 3.77
CA PRO A 158 0.26 -41.31 5.19
C PRO A 158 1.48 -41.89 5.90
N ARG A 159 2.53 -42.26 5.17
CA ARG A 159 3.71 -42.95 5.73
C ARG A 159 4.85 -42.00 6.05
N SER A 160 4.86 -40.79 5.49
CA SER A 160 5.92 -39.82 5.71
C SER A 160 5.47 -38.67 6.62
N PRO A 161 6.37 -38.12 7.45
CA PRO A 161 6.09 -36.91 8.20
C PRO A 161 6.05 -35.70 7.27
N HIS A 162 5.06 -34.83 7.44
CA HIS A 162 4.91 -33.62 6.64
C HIS A 162 5.04 -32.37 7.49
N ALA A 163 5.60 -31.32 6.90
CA ALA A 163 5.70 -30.01 7.53
C ALA A 163 5.20 -28.91 6.58
N ALA A 164 4.47 -27.95 7.13
CA ALA A 164 4.04 -26.76 6.41
C ALA A 164 4.45 -25.51 7.20
N THR A 165 5.44 -24.78 6.68
CA THR A 165 5.90 -23.52 7.28
C THR A 165 4.90 -22.41 7.00
N VAL A 166 4.50 -21.71 8.05
CA VAL A 166 3.61 -20.55 8.01
C VAL A 166 4.44 -19.28 8.08
N PRO A 167 4.52 -18.50 6.99
CA PRO A 167 5.26 -17.24 6.98
C PRO A 167 4.65 -16.20 7.92
N LEU A 168 5.47 -15.22 8.33
CA LEU A 168 5.18 -14.17 9.32
C LEU A 168 5.01 -14.65 10.78
N ALA A 169 4.53 -15.87 11.00
CA ALA A 169 4.34 -16.43 12.33
C ALA A 169 5.59 -17.16 12.88
N ASP A 170 6.62 -17.35 12.05
CA ASP A 170 7.80 -18.19 12.33
C ASP A 170 7.40 -19.54 12.98
N ALA A 171 6.35 -20.14 12.39
CA ALA A 171 5.68 -21.30 12.91
C ALA A 171 5.53 -22.35 11.81
N THR A 172 5.65 -23.62 12.17
CA THR A 172 5.59 -24.74 11.25
C THR A 172 4.59 -25.76 11.77
N TRP A 173 3.58 -26.08 10.97
CA TRP A 173 2.70 -27.21 11.25
C TRP A 173 3.44 -28.50 10.93
N ILE A 174 3.44 -29.44 11.87
CA ILE A 174 4.00 -30.79 11.74
C ILE A 174 2.83 -31.78 11.80
N CYS A 175 2.76 -32.65 10.80
CA CYS A 175 1.78 -33.73 10.70
C CYS A 175 2.52 -35.06 10.67
N LEU A 176 2.45 -35.77 11.80
CA LEU A 176 3.02 -37.10 11.95
C LEU A 176 1.96 -38.18 11.65
N PRO A 177 2.34 -39.33 11.09
CA PRO A 177 1.42 -40.44 10.86
C PRO A 177 0.69 -40.88 12.14
N GLY A 178 -0.64 -40.87 12.10
CA GLY A 178 -1.47 -41.32 13.23
C GLY A 178 -1.59 -40.33 14.40
N GLU A 179 -0.97 -39.15 14.31
CA GLU A 179 -1.03 -38.12 15.36
C GLU A 179 -1.78 -36.87 14.90
N PRO A 180 -2.40 -36.11 15.82
CA PRO A 180 -2.98 -34.83 15.48
C PRO A 180 -1.90 -33.81 15.06
N PRO A 181 -2.20 -32.91 14.12
CA PRO A 181 -1.26 -31.88 13.69
C PRO A 181 -0.85 -30.99 14.86
N ARG A 182 0.43 -30.67 14.95
CA ARG A 182 0.99 -29.78 15.97
C ARG A 182 1.71 -28.60 15.32
N LEU A 183 1.48 -27.41 15.86
CA LEU A 183 2.17 -26.19 15.46
C LEU A 183 3.41 -26.02 16.32
N VAL A 184 4.58 -25.94 15.69
CA VAL A 184 5.86 -25.70 16.35
C VAL A 184 6.34 -24.30 15.99
N MET A 185 6.68 -23.50 16.98
CA MET A 185 7.26 -22.17 16.79
C MET A 185 8.76 -22.19 17.04
N SER A 186 9.51 -21.42 16.25
CA SER A 186 10.97 -21.38 16.34
C SER A 186 11.46 -20.81 17.67
N PRO A 187 12.54 -21.38 18.27
CA PRO A 187 13.13 -20.90 19.51
C PRO A 187 13.74 -19.50 19.42
N SER A 188 13.99 -18.97 18.21
CA SER A 188 14.46 -17.60 17.96
C SER A 188 13.53 -16.54 18.55
N LEU A 189 12.22 -16.80 18.57
CA LEU A 189 11.22 -15.88 19.12
C LEU A 189 11.11 -15.92 20.64
N LEU A 190 11.58 -16.98 21.28
CA LEU A 190 11.33 -17.27 22.70
C LEU A 190 12.64 -17.42 23.50
N GLY A 191 13.73 -16.79 23.06
CA GLY A 191 14.99 -16.79 23.80
C GLY A 191 15.61 -18.18 23.95
N GLY A 192 15.41 -19.08 22.97
CA GLY A 192 16.01 -20.42 22.95
C GLY A 192 15.07 -21.57 23.34
N SER A 193 13.85 -21.29 23.83
CA SER A 193 12.86 -22.35 24.11
C SER A 193 12.02 -22.68 22.89
N ALA A 194 11.83 -23.97 22.57
CA ALA A 194 10.92 -24.39 21.51
C ALA A 194 9.50 -24.58 22.06
N LEU A 195 8.51 -24.14 21.28
CA LEU A 195 7.10 -24.20 21.66
C LEU A 195 6.35 -25.08 20.67
N ALA A 196 5.57 -26.04 21.16
CA ALA A 196 4.65 -26.84 20.36
C ALA A 196 3.23 -26.75 20.94
N ALA A 197 2.21 -26.58 20.10
CA ALA A 197 0.82 -26.53 20.53
C ALA A 197 -0.09 -27.25 19.53
N ARG A 198 -1.28 -27.71 19.97
CA ARG A 198 -2.28 -28.30 19.08
C ARG A 198 -3.01 -27.24 18.25
N SER A 199 -3.33 -26.12 18.89
CA SER A 199 -3.98 -24.96 18.27
C SER A 199 -3.40 -23.70 18.88
N ILE A 200 -3.34 -22.66 18.05
CA ILE A 200 -2.99 -21.31 18.47
C ILE A 200 -4.04 -20.37 17.89
N GLU A 201 -4.63 -19.58 18.78
CA GLU A 201 -5.55 -18.49 18.45
C GLU A 201 -4.83 -17.16 18.74
N LEU A 202 -4.65 -16.35 17.70
CA LEU A 202 -4.08 -15.00 17.81
C LEU A 202 -5.22 -13.99 17.93
N SER A 203 -5.07 -13.00 18.81
CA SER A 203 -5.97 -11.85 18.81
C SER A 203 -5.80 -11.02 17.55
N ALA A 204 -6.85 -10.27 17.17
CA ALA A 204 -6.86 -9.48 15.93
C ALA A 204 -5.75 -8.41 15.87
N ASP A 205 -5.33 -7.90 17.03
CA ASP A 205 -4.26 -6.93 17.24
C ASP A 205 -2.88 -7.59 17.52
N THR A 206 -2.81 -8.93 17.52
CA THR A 206 -1.61 -9.74 17.78
C THR A 206 -0.97 -9.54 19.15
N THR A 207 -1.65 -8.89 20.10
CA THR A 207 -1.12 -8.64 21.45
C THR A 207 -1.34 -9.80 22.42
N SER A 208 -2.22 -10.74 22.06
CA SER A 208 -2.49 -11.92 22.86
C SER A 208 -2.58 -13.17 22.00
N LEU A 209 -2.22 -14.29 22.62
CA LEU A 209 -2.19 -15.60 22.02
C LEU A 209 -2.75 -16.60 23.02
N VAL A 210 -3.64 -17.46 22.56
CA VAL A 210 -4.16 -18.59 23.33
C VAL A 210 -3.69 -19.87 22.64
N ALA A 211 -3.03 -20.74 23.39
CA ALA A 211 -2.55 -22.03 22.89
C ALA A 211 -3.20 -23.17 23.67
N ASP A 212 -3.66 -24.20 22.97
CA ASP A 212 -4.18 -25.43 23.57
C ASP A 212 -3.18 -26.57 23.45
N ASP A 213 -3.09 -27.39 24.50
CA ASP A 213 -2.13 -28.49 24.65
C ASP A 213 -0.70 -28.05 24.35
N LEU A 214 -0.29 -26.98 25.03
CA LEU A 214 1.01 -26.35 24.91
C LEU A 214 2.09 -27.24 25.53
N VAL A 215 3.18 -27.45 24.79
CA VAL A 215 4.40 -28.10 25.25
C VAL A 215 5.54 -27.11 25.03
N LEU A 216 6.21 -26.75 26.12
CA LEU A 216 7.39 -25.90 26.13
C LEU A 216 8.61 -26.77 26.39
N ALA A 217 9.55 -26.78 25.46
CA ALA A 217 10.87 -27.35 25.67
C ALA A 217 11.80 -26.22 26.12
N LEU A 218 12.22 -26.27 27.38
CA LEU A 218 13.12 -25.29 27.97
C LEU A 218 14.58 -25.61 27.57
N PRO A 219 15.43 -24.60 27.36
CA PRO A 219 16.84 -24.84 27.08
C PRO A 219 17.46 -25.65 28.22
N SER A 220 18.16 -26.72 27.86
CA SER A 220 18.87 -27.56 28.83
C SER A 220 20.08 -26.80 29.36
N ASN A 221 20.15 -26.62 30.67
CA ASN A 221 21.39 -26.21 31.36
C ASN A 221 22.14 -27.46 31.83
N GLU A 222 23.46 -27.35 32.01
CA GLU A 222 24.35 -28.46 32.44
C GLU A 222 23.87 -29.15 33.74
N THR A 223 23.09 -28.45 34.58
CA THR A 223 22.64 -28.92 35.88
C THR A 223 21.24 -29.53 35.90
N THR A 224 20.36 -29.20 34.94
CA THR A 224 18.93 -29.57 35.00
C THR A 224 18.46 -30.51 33.90
N GLY A 225 19.28 -30.78 32.88
CA GLY A 225 18.90 -31.62 31.74
C GLY A 225 17.73 -31.05 30.93
N PRO A 226 17.23 -31.78 29.91
CA PRO A 226 16.12 -31.32 29.08
C PRO A 226 14.80 -31.36 29.88
N MET A 227 14.21 -30.20 30.10
CA MET A 227 12.93 -30.06 30.79
C MET A 227 11.81 -29.72 29.79
N THR A 228 10.70 -30.47 29.86
CA THR A 228 9.49 -30.17 29.11
C THR A 228 8.34 -29.84 30.05
N VAL A 229 7.63 -28.76 29.75
CA VAL A 229 6.44 -28.33 30.50
C VAL A 229 5.23 -28.46 29.60
N ARG A 230 4.23 -29.23 30.04
CA ARG A 230 2.96 -29.39 29.32
C ARG A 230 1.84 -28.64 30.05
N VAL A 231 1.13 -27.79 29.33
CA VAL A 231 0.02 -26.97 29.84
C VAL A 231 -1.21 -27.20 28.96
N GLY A 232 -2.33 -27.56 29.58
CA GLY A 232 -3.57 -27.85 28.83
C GLY A 232 -4.09 -26.66 28.03
N ARG A 233 -4.01 -25.46 28.60
CA ARG A 233 -4.32 -24.19 27.93
C ARG A 233 -3.46 -23.08 28.49
N ALA A 234 -2.84 -22.30 27.62
CA ALA A 234 -2.01 -21.16 28.00
C ALA A 234 -2.53 -19.90 27.30
N SER A 235 -2.58 -18.78 28.02
CA SER A 235 -2.86 -17.47 27.44
C SER A 235 -1.69 -16.54 27.68
N VAL A 236 -1.06 -16.09 26.61
CA VAL A 236 0.00 -15.08 26.65
C VAL A 236 -0.60 -13.75 26.25
N ARG A 237 -0.33 -12.70 27.03
CA ARG A 237 -0.76 -11.32 26.75
C ARG A 237 0.47 -10.42 26.74
N GLY A 238 0.41 -9.32 26.01
CA GLY A 238 1.51 -8.38 25.87
C GLY A 238 2.58 -8.84 24.88
N LEU A 239 2.21 -9.66 23.89
CA LEU A 239 3.10 -9.98 22.79
C LEU A 239 3.46 -8.71 22.01
N LEU A 240 4.70 -8.63 21.53
CA LEU A 240 5.05 -7.63 20.53
C LEU A 240 4.22 -7.91 19.28
N PRO A 241 3.47 -6.92 18.75
CA PRO A 241 2.59 -7.15 17.63
C PRO A 241 3.38 -7.60 16.40
N LEU A 242 2.85 -8.61 15.70
CA LEU A 242 3.42 -9.12 14.46
C LEU A 242 3.10 -8.11 13.35
N GLY A 243 4.02 -7.18 13.14
CA GLY A 243 3.84 -6.04 12.26
C GLY A 243 3.33 -4.80 12.99
N ARG A 244 3.15 -3.71 12.25
CA ARG A 244 2.65 -2.45 12.79
C ARG A 244 1.23 -2.24 12.27
N PRO A 245 0.20 -2.24 13.14
CA PRO A 245 -1.12 -1.82 12.72
C PRO A 245 -1.07 -0.35 12.29
N SER A 246 -1.92 0.01 11.32
CA SER A 246 -2.08 1.41 10.93
C SER A 246 -2.50 2.23 12.16
N ASN A 247 -1.84 3.34 12.42
CA ASN A 247 -2.23 4.26 13.51
C ASN A 247 -3.59 4.91 13.23
N LEU A 248 -3.99 4.97 11.96
CA LEU A 248 -5.29 5.48 11.52
C LEU A 248 -6.27 4.35 11.27
N ARG A 249 -7.53 4.56 11.69
CA ARG A 249 -8.67 3.73 11.26
C ARG A 249 -8.84 3.81 9.75
N ALA A 250 -9.27 2.70 9.13
CA ALA A 250 -9.42 2.59 7.68
C ALA A 250 -10.17 3.75 7.00
N PRO A 251 -11.33 4.25 7.49
CA PRO A 251 -12.04 5.35 6.83
C PRO A 251 -11.30 6.69 6.92
N VAL A 252 -10.62 6.97 8.04
CA VAL A 252 -9.85 8.22 8.20
C VAL A 252 -8.67 8.23 7.24
N ARG A 253 -7.98 7.09 7.13
CA ARG A 253 -6.89 6.89 6.18
C ARG A 253 -7.36 7.06 4.72
N ALA A 254 -8.51 6.49 4.39
CA ALA A 254 -9.13 6.63 3.07
C ALA A 254 -9.40 8.10 2.71
N CYS A 255 -10.03 8.86 3.62
CA CYS A 255 -10.24 10.29 3.42
C CYS A 255 -8.92 11.07 3.31
N LEU A 256 -7.93 10.73 4.12
CA LEU A 256 -6.62 11.37 4.10
C LEU A 256 -5.91 11.18 2.75
N LEU A 257 -5.79 9.94 2.27
CA LEU A 257 -5.10 9.68 1.00
C LEU A 257 -5.92 10.14 -0.21
N GLY A 258 -7.24 9.99 -0.18
CA GLY A 258 -8.12 10.57 -1.18
C GLY A 258 -7.95 12.09 -1.30
N SER A 259 -7.96 12.81 -0.17
CA SER A 259 -7.75 14.27 -0.14
C SER A 259 -6.34 14.68 -0.55
N THR A 260 -5.34 13.84 -0.26
CA THR A 260 -3.94 14.05 -0.69
C THR A 260 -3.80 13.89 -2.20
N ALA A 261 -4.39 12.86 -2.79
CA ALA A 261 -4.39 12.64 -4.24
C ALA A 261 -5.11 13.79 -4.97
N LEU A 262 -6.27 14.19 -4.45
CA LEU A 262 -7.07 15.30 -4.94
C LEU A 262 -6.27 16.62 -4.94
N SER A 263 -5.77 17.01 -3.76
CA SER A 263 -5.03 18.26 -3.59
C SER A 263 -3.75 18.28 -4.42
N SER A 264 -2.97 17.20 -4.41
CA SER A 264 -1.76 17.11 -5.23
C SER A 264 -2.05 17.28 -6.72
N ALA A 265 -3.13 16.70 -7.24
CA ALA A 265 -3.51 16.84 -8.64
C ALA A 265 -3.99 18.25 -9.01
N LEU A 266 -4.80 18.85 -8.14
CA LEU A 266 -5.26 20.24 -8.28
C LEU A 266 -4.06 21.20 -8.30
N PHE A 267 -3.17 21.10 -7.32
CA PHE A 267 -2.03 22.00 -7.21
C PHE A 267 -0.96 21.73 -8.27
N ALA A 268 -0.75 20.49 -8.71
CA ALA A 268 0.17 20.19 -9.80
C ALA A 268 -0.30 20.81 -11.13
N SER A 269 -1.56 20.60 -11.52
CA SER A 269 -2.11 21.22 -12.73
C SER A 269 -2.15 22.75 -12.65
N LEU A 270 -2.58 23.30 -11.51
CA LEU A 270 -2.61 24.74 -11.29
C LEU A 270 -1.20 25.35 -11.39
N SER A 271 -0.20 24.72 -10.79
CA SER A 271 1.18 25.20 -10.82
C SER A 271 1.74 25.18 -12.24
N VAL A 272 1.57 24.08 -12.99
CA VAL A 272 2.03 24.00 -14.38
C VAL A 272 1.38 25.08 -15.26
N LEU A 273 0.07 25.31 -15.12
CA LEU A 273 -0.64 26.35 -15.87
C LEU A 273 -0.25 27.77 -15.46
N ALA A 274 -0.18 28.05 -14.15
CA ALA A 274 0.09 29.38 -13.62
C ALA A 274 1.53 29.85 -13.92
N PHE A 275 2.49 28.93 -13.87
CA PHE A 275 3.89 29.20 -14.20
C PHE A 275 4.21 28.92 -15.68
N GLY A 276 3.23 28.61 -16.53
CA GLY A 276 3.45 28.36 -17.96
C GLY A 276 4.57 27.36 -18.23
N LEU A 277 4.65 26.29 -17.44
CA LEU A 277 5.71 25.29 -17.51
C LEU A 277 5.45 24.32 -18.66
N GLY A 278 6.30 24.40 -19.69
CA GLY A 278 6.30 23.47 -20.81
C GLY A 278 7.24 22.28 -20.59
N GLY A 279 7.02 21.20 -21.34
CA GLY A 279 7.90 20.04 -21.38
C GLY A 279 7.58 18.93 -20.37
N ARG A 280 7.75 17.68 -20.83
CA ARG A 280 7.39 16.47 -20.07
C ARG A 280 8.20 16.28 -18.79
N ALA A 281 9.51 16.55 -18.82
CA ALA A 281 10.38 16.32 -17.67
C ALA A 281 10.01 17.23 -16.47
N LEU A 282 9.78 18.52 -16.73
CA LEU A 282 9.34 19.47 -15.71
C LEU A 282 7.95 19.12 -15.18
N ALA A 283 7.03 18.73 -16.06
CA ALA A 283 5.70 18.28 -15.66
C ALA A 283 5.74 17.05 -14.74
N LEU A 284 6.58 16.05 -15.06
CA LEU A 284 6.77 14.88 -14.20
C LEU A 284 7.38 15.27 -12.85
N PHE A 285 8.39 16.14 -12.83
CA PHE A 285 9.00 16.61 -11.60
C PHE A 285 7.99 17.34 -10.69
N VAL A 286 7.23 18.28 -11.25
CA VAL A 286 6.17 19.01 -10.51
C VAL A 286 5.08 18.04 -10.05
N GLY A 287 4.60 17.16 -10.92
CA GLY A 287 3.55 16.20 -10.60
C GLY A 287 3.96 15.16 -9.55
N LEU A 288 5.23 14.75 -9.51
CA LEU A 288 5.73 13.77 -8.53
C LEU A 288 5.99 14.38 -7.15
N SER A 289 6.41 15.65 -7.12
CA SER A 289 6.89 16.31 -5.89
C SER A 289 5.88 16.27 -4.73
N GLY A 290 4.59 16.54 -5.00
CA GLY A 290 3.51 16.49 -4.01
C GLY A 290 3.28 15.10 -3.41
N PRO A 291 2.86 14.08 -4.19
CA PRO A 291 2.59 12.76 -3.66
C PRO A 291 3.84 12.09 -3.07
N ALA A 292 5.04 12.36 -3.58
CA ALA A 292 6.29 11.85 -3.00
C ALA A 292 6.52 12.40 -1.58
N LEU A 293 6.43 13.72 -1.38
CA LEU A 293 6.56 14.34 -0.05
C LEU A 293 5.46 13.84 0.90
N ALA A 294 4.22 13.79 0.44
CA ALA A 294 3.10 13.34 1.24
C ALA A 294 3.25 11.88 1.70
N LEU A 295 3.64 10.97 0.81
CA LEU A 295 3.85 9.55 1.14
C LEU A 295 5.07 9.33 2.04
N LEU A 296 6.14 10.10 1.88
CA LEU A 296 7.30 10.05 2.78
C LEU A 296 6.92 10.47 4.20
N VAL A 297 6.20 11.58 4.36
CA VAL A 297 5.75 12.04 5.68
C VAL A 297 4.68 11.14 6.27
N PHE A 298 3.74 10.64 5.47
CA PHE A 298 2.79 9.62 5.91
C PHE A 298 3.52 8.36 6.43
N SER A 299 4.54 7.88 5.72
CA SER A 299 5.35 6.74 6.16
C SER A 299 6.12 7.01 7.45
N ALA A 300 6.61 8.24 7.65
CA ALA A 300 7.26 8.64 8.89
C ALA A 300 6.27 8.68 10.07
N LEU A 301 5.09 9.28 9.86
CA LEU A 301 4.03 9.36 10.87
C LEU A 301 3.49 7.98 11.27
N GLU A 302 3.40 7.03 10.34
CA GLU A 302 3.01 5.64 10.63
C GLU A 302 4.08 4.86 11.41
N ARG A 303 5.33 5.34 11.48
CA ARG A 303 6.38 4.67 12.26
C ARG A 303 6.35 5.03 13.74
N GLU A 304 5.72 6.14 14.10
CA GLU A 304 5.64 6.68 15.46
C GLU A 304 4.19 6.79 15.90
N LYS A 305 3.91 6.79 17.22
CA LYS A 305 2.55 7.02 17.72
C LYS A 305 2.20 8.50 17.60
N SER A 306 1.82 8.93 16.40
CA SER A 306 1.51 10.32 16.09
C SER A 306 0.05 10.67 16.41
N PRO A 307 -0.26 11.86 16.93
CA PRO A 307 -1.64 12.30 17.12
C PRO A 307 -2.34 12.50 15.76
N LEU A 308 -3.67 12.33 15.73
CA LEU A 308 -4.46 12.43 14.50
C LEU A 308 -4.32 13.79 13.79
N SER A 309 -4.09 14.87 14.53
CA SER A 309 -3.85 16.21 13.96
C SER A 309 -2.55 16.31 13.16
N ALA A 310 -1.52 15.54 13.50
CA ALA A 310 -0.25 15.53 12.77
C ALA A 310 -0.44 15.08 11.31
N TYR A 311 -1.41 14.19 11.06
CA TYR A 311 -1.70 13.69 9.72
C TYR A 311 -2.26 14.77 8.77
N LEU A 312 -2.77 15.91 9.28
CA LEU A 312 -3.19 17.03 8.43
C LEU A 312 -2.03 17.62 7.61
N ILE A 313 -0.78 17.39 8.02
CA ILE A 313 0.41 17.80 7.27
C ILE A 313 0.54 17.08 5.91
N VAL A 314 -0.03 15.87 5.79
CA VAL A 314 0.12 15.02 4.60
C VAL A 314 -0.51 15.68 3.36
N PRO A 315 -1.81 16.05 3.34
CA PRO A 315 -2.38 16.77 2.20
C PRO A 315 -1.81 18.18 2.04
N ALA A 316 -1.38 18.84 3.13
CA ALA A 316 -0.73 20.14 3.07
C ALA A 316 0.59 20.07 2.28
N LEU A 317 1.43 19.07 2.56
CA LEU A 317 2.67 18.84 1.81
C LEU A 317 2.41 18.36 0.38
N GLY A 318 1.35 17.55 0.17
CA GLY A 318 0.87 17.19 -1.16
C GLY A 318 0.53 18.42 -2.02
N SER A 319 0.00 19.46 -1.38
CA SER A 319 -0.34 20.75 -2.03
C SER A 319 0.88 21.65 -2.23
N LEU A 320 1.78 21.73 -1.23
CA LEU A 320 2.95 22.60 -1.25
C LEU A 320 4.06 22.11 -2.19
N GLY A 321 4.24 20.79 -2.30
CA GLY A 321 5.27 20.18 -3.14
C GLY A 321 5.26 20.70 -4.58
N PRO A 322 4.14 20.60 -5.32
CA PRO A 322 4.06 21.06 -6.70
C PRO A 322 4.29 22.56 -6.85
N LEU A 323 3.86 23.38 -5.89
CA LEU A 323 4.10 24.83 -5.90
C LEU A 323 5.58 25.17 -5.76
N LEU A 324 6.28 24.52 -4.80
CA LEU A 324 7.71 24.71 -4.60
C LEU A 324 8.51 24.19 -5.80
N ALA A 325 8.15 23.01 -6.32
CA ALA A 325 8.78 22.43 -7.50
C ALA A 325 8.60 23.31 -8.74
N ALA A 326 7.40 23.87 -8.95
CA ALA A 326 7.13 24.76 -10.06
C ALA A 326 7.88 26.10 -9.93
N ARG A 327 7.93 26.67 -8.72
CA ARG A 327 8.72 27.87 -8.44
C ARG A 327 10.21 27.63 -8.69
N PHE A 328 10.75 26.50 -8.26
CA PHE A 328 12.13 26.12 -8.54
C PHE A 328 12.36 25.95 -10.04
N ALA A 329 11.48 25.25 -10.74
CA ALA A 329 11.55 25.04 -12.19
C ALA A 329 11.51 26.36 -12.98
N TRP A 330 10.72 27.33 -12.53
CA TRP A 330 10.63 28.66 -13.13
C TRP A 330 11.95 29.44 -13.03
N HIS A 331 12.70 29.25 -11.94
CA HIS A 331 14.00 29.90 -11.73
C HIS A 331 15.17 29.21 -12.45
N LEU A 332 14.99 27.97 -12.95
CA LEU A 332 16.02 27.34 -13.75
C LEU A 332 16.22 28.17 -15.02
N PRO A 333 17.43 28.71 -15.26
CA PRO A 333 17.68 29.54 -16.42
C PRO A 333 17.30 28.75 -17.66
N SER A 334 16.25 29.21 -18.36
CA SER A 334 15.76 28.53 -19.53
C SER A 334 16.92 28.46 -20.52
N ARG A 335 17.43 27.25 -20.78
CA ARG A 335 18.40 26.97 -21.87
C ARG A 335 17.73 27.13 -23.25
N ARG A 336 16.96 28.21 -23.43
CA ARG A 336 16.27 28.59 -24.66
C ARG A 336 17.16 29.45 -25.58
N SER A 337 18.41 29.75 -25.22
CA SER A 337 19.34 30.50 -26.07
C SER A 337 20.29 29.64 -26.94
N LEU A 338 20.13 28.31 -26.99
CA LEU A 338 21.03 27.42 -27.76
C LEU A 338 20.35 26.65 -28.91
N ARG A 339 19.16 27.09 -29.32
CA ARG A 339 18.52 26.67 -30.58
C ARG A 339 17.91 27.90 -31.26
N ALA A 340 18.79 28.83 -31.65
CA ALA A 340 18.56 29.78 -32.72
C ALA A 340 19.58 29.44 -33.82
#